data_AF-A0A969LQY0-F1
#
_entry.id   AF-A0A969LQY0-F1
#
_cell.length_a   1.000
_cell.length_b   1.000
_cell.length_c   1.000
_cell.angle_alpha   90.00
_cell.angle_beta   90.00
_cell.angle_gamma   90.00
#
_symmetry.space_group_name_H-M   'P 1'
#
loop_
_entity.id
_entity.type
_entity.pdbx_description
1 polymer ?
#
loop_
_entity_poly.entity_id
_entity_poly.type
_entity_poly.pdbx_seq_one_letter_code
_entity_poly.pdbx_strand_id
1 'polypeptide(L)'
;MQSLKPVVKTHHKEIFALARKLSRSANFWQRRLSLVLVEWYTRDKSFHPQINQLVKALEKDEEYYVKKAIVWIKKNFEKGK
;
A
#
# COMPACT_ATOMS: atom_id res chain seq x y z
N MET A 1 -7.98 -8.38 3.82
CA MET A 1 -9.09 -7.98 4.72
C MET A 1 -10.40 -8.08 3.94
N GLN A 2 -11.28 -9.03 4.26
CA GLN A 2 -12.58 -9.18 3.58
C GLN A 2 -13.57 -8.05 3.90
N SER A 3 -13.43 -7.39 5.06
CA SER A 3 -14.35 -6.36 5.57
C SER A 3 -14.27 -5.00 4.87
N LEU A 4 -13.14 -4.67 4.23
CA LEU A 4 -12.97 -3.35 3.59
C LEU A 4 -13.55 -3.27 2.17
N LYS A 5 -13.94 -4.40 1.57
CA LYS A 5 -14.35 -4.50 0.15
C LYS A 5 -15.34 -3.42 -0.35
N PRO A 6 -16.36 -2.98 0.42
CA PRO A 6 -17.25 -1.92 -0.04
C PRO A 6 -16.56 -0.55 -0.08
N VAL A 7 -15.76 -0.24 0.94
CA VAL A 7 -15.09 1.06 1.14
C VAL A 7 -13.97 1.28 0.12
N VAL A 8 -13.27 0.21 -0.27
CA VAL A 8 -12.15 0.32 -1.22
C VAL A 8 -12.60 0.85 -2.59
N LYS A 9 -13.86 0.63 -2.99
CA LYS A 9 -14.38 1.08 -4.28
C LYS A 9 -14.80 2.55 -4.29
N THR A 10 -15.28 3.07 -3.16
CA THR A 10 -15.90 4.41 -3.09
C THR A 10 -14.98 5.48 -2.49
N HIS A 11 -14.07 5.11 -1.58
CA HIS A 11 -13.27 6.06 -0.78
C HIS A 11 -11.76 5.97 -1.06
N HIS A 12 -11.39 5.79 -2.33
CA HIS A 12 -9.98 5.64 -2.71
C HIS A 12 -9.13 6.84 -2.30
N LYS A 13 -9.64 8.07 -2.43
CA LYS A 13 -8.90 9.30 -2.09
C LYS A 13 -8.52 9.33 -0.61
N GLU A 14 -9.47 9.00 0.27
CA GLU A 14 -9.31 8.98 1.72
C GLU A 14 -8.37 7.85 2.13
N ILE A 15 -8.46 6.69 1.48
CA ILE A 15 -7.56 5.56 1.75
C ILE A 15 -6.13 5.91 1.37
N PHE A 16 -5.90 6.54 0.20
CA PHE A 16 -4.56 6.99 -0.19
C PHE A 16 -4.02 8.09 0.73
N ALA A 17 -4.88 9.02 1.17
CA ALA A 17 -4.50 10.03 2.15
C ALA A 17 -4.09 9.40 3.50
N LEU A 18 -4.85 8.41 3.97
CA LEU A 18 -4.55 7.68 5.19
C LEU A 18 -3.26 6.87 5.06
N ALA A 19 -3.07 6.17 3.93
CA ALA A 19 -1.84 5.42 3.65
C ALA A 19 -0.61 6.35 3.70
N ARG A 20 -0.70 7.53 3.08
CA ARG A 20 0.37 8.53 3.10
C ARG A 20 0.66 9.07 4.51
N LYS A 21 -0.36 9.22 5.36
CA LYS A 21 -0.17 9.61 6.76
C LYS A 21 0.54 8.51 7.54
N LEU A 22 0.09 7.27 7.38
CA LEU A 22 0.60 6.10 8.10
C LEU A 22 2.03 5.73 7.69
N SER A 23 2.43 5.94 6.43
CA SER A 23 3.78 5.62 5.96
C SER A 23 4.88 6.43 6.65
N ARG A 24 4.54 7.57 7.26
CA ARG A 24 5.49 8.45 7.99
C ARG A 24 5.54 8.17 9.49
N SER A 25 4.78 7.18 9.97
CA SER A 25 4.68 6.92 11.40
C SER A 25 5.90 6.17 11.94
N ALA A 26 6.28 6.45 13.19
CA ALA A 26 7.39 5.77 13.87
C ALA A 26 7.10 4.27 14.11
N ASN A 27 5.82 3.88 14.22
CA ASN A 27 5.42 2.50 14.40
C ASN A 27 5.45 1.72 13.07
N PHE A 28 6.24 0.64 13.00
CA PHE A 28 6.39 -0.17 11.80
C PHE A 28 5.08 -0.87 11.37
N TRP A 29 4.17 -1.18 12.31
CA TRP A 29 2.87 -1.74 11.97
C TRP A 29 2.01 -0.74 11.20
N GLN A 30 2.12 0.55 11.50
CA GLN A 30 1.42 1.61 10.77
C GLN A 30 2.01 1.79 9.37
N ARG A 31 3.34 1.74 9.25
CA ARG A 31 4.00 1.75 7.93
C ARG A 31 3.61 0.54 7.09
N ARG A 32 3.60 -0.66 7.67
CA ARG A 32 3.08 -1.87 6.99
C ARG A 32 1.62 -1.72 6.60
N LEU A 33 0.78 -1.20 7.50
CA LEU A 33 -0.63 -0.98 7.24
C LEU A 33 -0.85 -0.04 6.04
N SER A 34 -0.02 1.00 5.88
CA SER A 34 -0.11 1.89 4.72
C SER A 34 0.02 1.15 3.38
N LEU A 35 0.89 0.13 3.32
CA LEU A 35 1.09 -0.70 2.15
C LEU A 35 -0.07 -1.67 1.93
N VAL A 36 -0.58 -2.28 3.01
CA VAL A 36 -1.71 -3.21 2.94
C VAL A 36 -3.01 -2.51 2.52
N LEU A 37 -3.21 -1.26 2.93
CA LEU A 37 -4.38 -0.47 2.53
C LEU A 37 -4.44 -0.25 1.01
N VAL A 38 -3.28 -0.12 0.36
CA VAL A 38 -3.20 0.12 -1.08
C VAL A 38 -3.04 -1.14 -1.92
N GLU A 39 -2.86 -2.30 -1.28
CA GLU A 39 -2.68 -3.60 -1.95
C GLU A 39 -3.82 -3.95 -2.90
N TRP A 40 -5.06 -3.64 -2.54
CA TRP A 40 -6.21 -3.96 -3.39
C TRP A 40 -6.20 -3.15 -4.70
N TYR A 41 -5.72 -1.90 -4.66
CA TYR A 41 -5.65 -1.02 -5.82
C TYR A 41 -4.54 -1.40 -6.80
N THR A 42 -3.63 -2.32 -6.45
CA THR A 42 -2.59 -2.79 -7.39
C THR A 42 -3.18 -3.50 -8.61
N ARG A 43 -4.46 -3.89 -8.56
CA ARG A 43 -5.21 -4.50 -9.68
C ARG A 43 -5.53 -3.50 -10.79
N ASP A 44 -5.58 -2.21 -10.47
CA ASP A 44 -5.90 -1.15 -11.42
C ASP A 44 -4.64 -0.33 -11.71
N LYS A 45 -4.25 -0.32 -13.00
CA LYS A 45 -3.02 0.32 -13.49
C LYS A 45 -3.03 1.83 -13.29
N SER A 46 -4.21 2.46 -13.20
CA SER A 46 -4.34 3.91 -12.98
C SER A 46 -3.76 4.36 -11.63
N PHE A 47 -3.77 3.48 -10.62
CA PHE A 47 -3.24 3.77 -9.29
C PHE A 47 -1.77 3.39 -9.11
N HIS A 48 -1.17 2.66 -10.05
CA HIS A 48 0.23 2.22 -9.95
C HIS A 48 1.23 3.36 -9.70
N PRO A 49 1.12 4.54 -10.34
CA PRO A 49 2.01 5.66 -10.06
C PRO A 49 1.97 6.10 -8.59
N GLN A 50 0.77 6.20 -8.00
CA GLN A 50 0.59 6.62 -6.61
C GLN A 50 1.10 5.57 -5.61
N ILE A 51 0.84 4.29 -5.89
CA ILE A 51 1.32 3.18 -5.05
C ILE A 51 2.85 3.10 -5.12
N ASN A 52 3.45 3.28 -6.30
CA ASN A 52 4.90 3.28 -6.46
C ASN A 52 5.58 4.41 -5.67
N GLN A 53 4.97 5.59 -5.57
CA GLN A 53 5.49 6.67 -4.72
C GLN A 53 5.53 6.25 -3.24
N LEU A 54 4.48 5.57 -2.74
CA LEU A 54 4.44 5.05 -1.37
C LEU A 54 5.50 3.96 -1.14
N VAL A 55 5.63 3.03 -2.09
CA VAL A 55 6.62 1.94 -2.00
C VAL A 55 8.04 2.50 -1.98
N LYS A 56 8.36 3.45 -2.86
CA LYS A 56 9.69 4.10 -2.90
C LYS A 56 10.03 4.79 -1.59
N ALA A 57 9.06 5.43 -0.94
CA ALA A 57 9.27 6.08 0.36
C ALA A 57 9.64 5.09 1.48
N LEU A 58 9.22 3.82 1.37
CA LEU A 58 9.45 2.77 2.36
C LEU A 58 10.52 1.76 1.92
N GLU A 59 11.15 1.94 0.76
CA GLU A 59 12.09 0.96 0.19
C GLU A 59 13.38 0.79 1.03
N LYS A 60 13.76 1.84 1.75
CA LYS A 60 14.91 1.83 2.68
C LYS A 60 14.54 1.45 4.11
N ASP A 61 13.29 1.09 4.39
CA ASP A 61 12.85 0.67 5.72
C ASP A 61 13.57 -0.62 6.12
N GLU A 62 14.11 -0.68 7.33
CA GLU A 62 14.88 -1.84 7.82
C GLU A 62 13.98 -3.01 8.25
N GLU A 63 12.72 -2.72 8.55
CA GLU A 63 11.78 -3.65 9.18
C GLU A 63 11.36 -4.77 8.24
N TYR A 64 11.57 -6.01 8.69
CA TYR A 64 11.30 -7.23 7.92
C TYR A 64 9.87 -7.27 7.36
N TYR A 65 8.88 -6.92 8.20
CA TYR A 65 7.48 -6.98 7.82
C TYR A 65 7.06 -5.89 6.83
N VAL A 66 7.73 -4.74 6.84
CA VAL A 66 7.54 -3.68 5.85
C VAL A 66 8.13 -4.13 4.51
N LYS A 67 9.35 -4.67 4.51
CA LYS A 67 9.99 -5.27 3.32
C LYS A 67 9.12 -6.36 2.69
N LYS A 68 8.53 -7.25 3.49
CA LYS A 68 7.59 -8.28 3.01
C LYS A 68 6.37 -7.69 2.30
N ALA A 69 5.80 -6.61 2.84
CA ALA A 69 4.66 -5.93 2.22
C ALA A 69 5.05 -5.27 0.89
N ILE A 70 6.26 -4.70 0.79
CA ILE A 70 6.81 -4.16 -0.46
C ILE A 70 6.94 -5.25 -1.52
N VAL A 71 7.55 -6.39 -1.17
CA VAL A 71 7.70 -7.53 -2.09
C VAL A 71 6.33 -8.04 -2.56
N TRP A 72 5.34 -8.07 -1.66
CA TRP A 72 3.98 -8.47 -2.02
C TRP A 72 3.34 -7.50 -3.03
N ILE A 73 3.44 -6.19 -2.82
CA ILE A 73 2.94 -5.18 -3.78
C ILE A 73 3.63 -5.32 -5.14
N LYS A 74 4.97 -5.46 -5.16
CA LYS A 74 5.73 -5.64 -6.40
C LYS A 74 5.26 -6.89 -7.16
N LYS A 75 5.06 -8.02 -6.47
CA LYS A 75 4.48 -9.24 -7.06
C LYS A 75 3.06 -9.06 -7.58
N ASN A 76 2.24 -8.25 -6.92
CA ASN A 76 0.88 -7.99 -7.39
C ASN A 76 0.87 -7.14 -8.68
N PHE A 77 1.82 -6.21 -8.85
CA PHE A 77 1.96 -5.48 -10.11
C PHE A 77 2.32 -6.41 -11.27
N GLU A 78 3.13 -7.44 -11.02
CA GLU A 78 3.46 -8.46 -12.03
C GLU A 78 2.26 -9.36 -12.37
N LYS A 79 1.42 -9.70 -11.38
CA LYS A 79 0.20 -10.51 -11.59
C LYS A 79 -0.94 -9.77 -12.28
N GLY A 80 -0.93 -8.43 -12.26
CA GLY A 80 -1.91 -7.58 -12.94
C GLY A 80 -1.56 -7.23 -14.38
N LYS A 81 -0.53 -7.87 -14.97
CA LYS A 81 -0.28 -7.88 -16.41
C LYS A 81 -1.22 -8.85 -17.10
#